data_AF-A0A3B4Z1G2-F1
#
_entry.id   AF-A0A3B4Z1G2-F1
#
_cell.length_a   1.000
_cell.length_b   1.000
_cell.length_c   1.000
_cell.angle_alpha   90.00
_cell.angle_beta   90.00
_cell.angle_gamma   90.00
#
_symmetry.space_group_name_H-M   'P 1'
#
loop_
_entity.id
_entity.type
_entity.pdbx_description
1 polymer ?
#
loop_
_entity_poly.entity_id
_entity_poly.type
_entity_poly.pdbx_seq_one_letter_code
_entity_poly.pdbx_strand_id
1 'polypeptide(L)'
;MTKEVVINGQTVKLKYCFTCKIFRPPRASHCSLCDNCVERFDHHCPWVGNCVGRRNYRFFYMFILSLSFLTIFIFAFAITHIILLSHRSGFLNALKDSPVVVCFFSVWSIVGLSGFHTYLISSNQTTNEDIKGSWSSKRGKDNYNPYSHGNIFTNCCAALCGPLPPRYDASVNVHV
;
A
#
# COMPACT_ATOMS: atom_id res chain seq x y z
N MET A 1 5.49 -23.12 -21.11
CA MET A 1 4.28 -22.47 -21.69
C MET A 1 4.19 -21.05 -21.18
N THR A 2 4.28 -20.06 -22.06
CA THR A 2 4.07 -18.64 -21.74
C THR A 2 2.62 -18.29 -22.08
N LYS A 3 1.82 -17.89 -21.08
CA LYS A 3 0.48 -17.33 -21.31
C LYS A 3 0.62 -15.81 -21.29
N GLU A 4 0.04 -15.13 -22.27
CA GLU A 4 0.07 -13.67 -22.38
C GLU A 4 -1.35 -13.14 -22.46
N VAL A 5 -1.57 -11.92 -21.96
CA VAL A 5 -2.85 -11.22 -22.03
C VAL A 5 -2.61 -9.76 -22.39
N VAL A 6 -3.55 -9.14 -23.10
CA VAL A 6 -3.47 -7.71 -23.46
C VAL A 6 -4.35 -6.90 -22.50
N ILE A 7 -3.79 -5.84 -21.93
CA ILE A 7 -4.48 -4.95 -20.99
C ILE A 7 -4.28 -3.52 -21.49
N ASN A 8 -5.36 -2.88 -21.91
CA ASN A 8 -5.36 -1.51 -22.45
C ASN A 8 -4.22 -1.26 -23.46
N GLY A 9 -4.04 -2.19 -24.40
CA GLY A 9 -3.03 -2.13 -25.46
C GLY A 9 -1.64 -2.66 -25.07
N GLN A 10 -1.39 -2.98 -23.80
CA GLN A 10 -0.10 -3.50 -23.35
C GLN A 10 -0.13 -5.01 -23.11
N THR A 11 0.81 -5.73 -23.71
CA THR A 11 0.97 -7.18 -23.53
C THR A 11 1.65 -7.49 -22.19
N VAL A 12 0.95 -8.25 -21.34
CA VAL A 12 1.44 -8.69 -20.03
C VAL A 12 1.66 -10.21 -20.05
N LYS A 13 2.89 -10.62 -19.78
CA LYS A 13 3.26 -12.04 -19.66
C LYS A 13 2.84 -12.58 -18.30
N LEU A 14 1.98 -13.60 -18.30
CA LEU A 14 1.55 -14.29 -17.10
C LEU A 14 2.62 -15.29 -16.66
N LYS A 15 2.90 -15.29 -15.36
CA LYS A 15 3.84 -16.23 -14.77
C LYS A 15 3.09 -17.37 -14.10
N TYR A 16 3.43 -18.61 -14.45
CA TYR A 16 2.92 -19.77 -13.73
C TYR A 16 3.44 -19.76 -12.27
N CYS A 17 2.60 -20.19 -11.34
CA CYS A 17 2.98 -20.47 -9.95
C CYS A 17 2.94 -21.99 -9.75
N PHE A 18 4.09 -22.58 -9.45
CA PHE A 18 4.20 -24.03 -9.28
C PHE A 18 3.57 -24.51 -7.97
N THR A 19 3.61 -23.70 -6.90
CA THR A 19 3.00 -24.02 -5.61
C THR A 19 1.47 -24.06 -5.71
N CYS A 20 0.86 -22.98 -6.21
CA CYS A 20 -0.60 -22.88 -6.32
C CYS A 20 -1.15 -23.54 -7.60
N LYS A 21 -0.29 -24.02 -8.50
CA LYS A 21 -0.64 -24.69 -9.77
C LYS A 21 -1.55 -23.86 -10.70
N ILE A 22 -1.38 -22.54 -10.72
CA ILE A 22 -2.17 -21.62 -11.57
C ILE A 22 -1.25 -20.71 -12.41
N PHE A 23 -1.75 -20.28 -13.56
CA PHE A 23 -1.23 -19.06 -14.18
C PHE A 23 -1.69 -17.88 -13.34
N ARG A 24 -0.74 -17.14 -12.75
CA ARG A 24 -1.08 -15.99 -11.91
C ARG A 24 -1.84 -14.96 -12.75
N PRO A 25 -3.01 -14.48 -12.28
CA PRO A 25 -3.67 -13.34 -12.90
C PRO A 25 -2.74 -12.12 -12.99
N PRO A 26 -3.01 -11.16 -13.88
CA PRO A 26 -2.25 -9.92 -13.93
C PRO A 26 -2.12 -9.27 -12.55
N ARG A 27 -0.92 -8.74 -12.26
CA ARG A 27 -0.56 -8.11 -10.97
C ARG A 27 -0.62 -9.03 -9.74
N ALA A 28 -0.91 -10.32 -9.89
CA ALA A 28 -0.88 -11.27 -8.79
C ALA A 28 0.55 -11.79 -8.52
N SER A 29 0.88 -12.02 -7.25
CA SER A 29 2.16 -12.63 -6.84
C SER A 29 1.93 -13.67 -5.76
N HIS A 30 2.76 -14.73 -5.76
CA HIS A 30 2.76 -15.72 -4.70
C HIS A 30 3.55 -15.16 -3.51
N CYS A 31 2.95 -15.18 -2.33
CA CYS A 31 3.62 -14.88 -1.08
C CYS A 31 3.95 -16.20 -0.39
N SER A 32 5.23 -16.50 -0.19
CA SER A 32 5.65 -17.72 0.50
C SER A 32 5.30 -17.74 1.99
N LEU A 33 5.17 -16.56 2.63
CA LEU A 33 4.79 -16.44 4.04
C LEU A 33 3.31 -16.80 4.28
N CYS A 34 2.43 -16.40 3.35
CA CYS A 34 1.01 -16.74 3.40
C CYS A 34 0.66 -18.01 2.60
N ASP A 35 1.66 -18.59 1.91
CA ASP A 35 1.56 -19.75 1.02
C ASP A 35 0.40 -19.70 0.01
N ASN A 36 0.16 -18.52 -0.55
CA ASN A 36 -0.92 -18.33 -1.52
C ASN A 36 -0.59 -17.24 -2.56
N CYS A 37 -1.27 -17.32 -3.71
CA CYS A 37 -1.25 -16.26 -4.72
C CYS A 37 -2.23 -15.15 -4.33
N VAL A 38 -1.73 -13.93 -4.21
CA VAL A 38 -2.50 -12.75 -3.82
C VAL A 38 -2.73 -11.87 -5.05
N GLU A 39 -3.98 -11.56 -5.36
CA GLU A 39 -4.33 -10.64 -6.44
C GLU A 39 -3.95 -9.20 -6.12
N ARG A 40 -3.52 -8.47 -7.17
CA ARG A 40 -3.00 -7.10 -7.06
C ARG A 40 -2.09 -6.98 -5.82
N PHE A 41 -1.12 -7.89 -5.75
CA PHE A 41 -0.26 -8.04 -4.59
C PHE A 41 0.54 -6.75 -4.38
N ASP A 42 0.38 -6.18 -3.19
CA ASP A 42 1.08 -4.97 -2.80
C ASP A 42 2.34 -5.30 -2.00
N HIS A 43 2.17 -5.92 -0.83
CA HIS A 43 3.26 -6.43 -0.01
C HIS A 43 2.74 -7.42 1.04
N HIS A 44 3.64 -8.19 1.67
CA HIS A 44 3.34 -8.86 2.93
C HIS A 44 3.68 -7.90 4.07
N CYS A 45 2.70 -7.59 4.92
CA CYS A 45 2.87 -6.63 5.99
C CYS A 45 2.98 -7.36 7.33
N PRO A 46 4.16 -7.37 7.98
CA PRO A 46 4.35 -8.06 9.25
C PRO A 46 3.51 -7.43 10.37
N TRP A 47 3.22 -6.13 10.29
CA TRP A 47 2.46 -5.38 11.30
C TRP A 47 0.99 -5.79 11.40
N VAL A 48 0.39 -6.22 10.28
CA VAL A 48 -0.98 -6.76 10.25
C VAL A 48 -1.00 -8.29 10.14
N GLY A 49 0.17 -8.94 10.10
CA GLY A 49 0.32 -10.39 9.98
C GLY A 49 -0.31 -10.98 8.72
N ASN A 50 -0.44 -10.20 7.65
CA ASN A 50 -1.14 -10.62 6.44
C ASN A 50 -0.63 -9.89 5.19
N CYS A 51 -0.90 -10.46 4.01
CA CYS A 51 -0.71 -9.76 2.75
C CYS A 51 -1.69 -8.60 2.56
N VAL A 52 -1.18 -7.49 2.06
CA VAL A 52 -1.97 -6.40 1.51
C VAL A 52 -2.10 -6.62 0.00
N GLY A 53 -3.33 -6.64 -0.49
CA GLY A 53 -3.65 -6.86 -1.89
C GLY A 53 -5.06 -6.39 -2.24
N ARG A 54 -5.59 -6.85 -3.37
CA ARG A 54 -6.80 -6.30 -3.99
C ARG A 54 -7.98 -6.06 -3.04
N ARG A 55 -8.30 -7.03 -2.17
CA ARG A 55 -9.52 -7.03 -1.35
C ARG A 55 -9.40 -6.28 -0.03
N ASN A 56 -8.18 -6.08 0.47
CA ASN A 56 -7.94 -5.41 1.75
C ASN A 56 -7.13 -4.12 1.65
N TYR A 57 -6.59 -3.78 0.48
CA TYR A 57 -5.80 -2.56 0.27
C TYR A 57 -6.55 -1.30 0.74
N ARG A 58 -7.86 -1.19 0.45
CA ARG A 58 -8.68 -0.04 0.92
C ARG A 58 -8.68 0.09 2.44
N PHE A 59 -8.84 -1.03 3.15
CA PHE A 59 -8.86 -1.02 4.61
C PHE A 59 -7.48 -0.73 5.18
N PHE A 60 -6.42 -1.27 4.58
CA PHE A 60 -5.04 -0.95 4.93
C PHE A 60 -4.75 0.55 4.76
N TYR A 61 -5.17 1.14 3.64
CA TYR A 61 -5.00 2.57 3.39
C TYR A 61 -5.75 3.44 4.40
N MET A 62 -7.01 3.13 4.69
CA MET A 62 -7.76 3.85 5.72
C MET A 62 -7.14 3.68 7.10
N PHE A 63 -6.61 2.50 7.42
CA PHE A 63 -5.89 2.24 8.67
C PHE A 63 -4.66 3.14 8.82
N ILE A 64 -3.78 3.23 7.81
CA ILE A 64 -2.59 4.09 7.89
C ILE A 64 -2.94 5.58 7.90
N LEU A 65 -4.02 5.99 7.21
CA LEU A 65 -4.53 7.36 7.28
C LEU A 65 -5.05 7.70 8.68
N SER A 66 -5.88 6.84 9.27
CA SER A 66 -6.36 7.02 10.64
C SER A 66 -5.20 7.06 11.64
N LEU A 67 -4.18 6.21 11.45
CA LEU A 67 -2.98 6.22 12.28
C LEU A 67 -2.16 7.51 12.10
N SER A 68 -2.15 8.08 10.89
CA SER A 68 -1.51 9.38 10.64
C SER A 68 -2.19 10.51 11.43
N PHE A 69 -3.53 10.56 11.40
CA PHE A 69 -4.27 11.54 12.20
C PHE A 69 -4.04 11.34 13.71
N LEU A 70 -4.05 10.09 14.17
CA LEU A 70 -3.81 9.77 15.58
C LEU A 70 -2.40 10.18 16.04
N THR A 71 -1.37 9.89 15.24
CA THR A 71 0.01 10.23 15.59
C THR A 71 0.24 11.75 15.59
N ILE A 72 -0.33 12.47 14.62
CA ILE A 72 -0.31 13.94 14.61
C ILE A 72 -1.00 14.51 15.86
N PHE A 73 -2.17 13.97 16.21
CA PHE A 73 -2.91 14.36 17.40
C PHE A 73 -2.07 14.14 18.67
N ILE A 74 -1.54 12.94 18.89
CA ILE A 74 -0.70 12.63 20.05
C ILE A 74 0.53 13.53 20.11
N PHE A 75 1.18 13.78 18.97
CA PHE A 75 2.36 14.65 18.92
C PHE A 75 2.02 16.11 19.29
N ALA A 76 0.89 16.64 18.84
CA ALA A 76 0.44 17.97 19.24
C ALA A 76 0.26 18.06 20.77
N PHE A 77 -0.38 17.08 21.40
CA PHE A 77 -0.53 17.02 22.85
C PHE A 77 0.81 16.84 23.57
N ALA A 78 1.73 16.05 23.04
CA ALA A 78 3.07 15.89 23.62
C ALA A 78 3.85 17.21 23.62
N ILE A 79 3.73 18.01 22.55
CA ILE A 79 4.34 19.35 22.48
C ILE A 79 3.67 20.30 23.47
N THR A 80 2.34 20.35 23.53
CA THR A 80 1.62 21.18 24.51
C THR A 80 2.01 20.82 25.95
N HIS A 81 2.13 19.53 26.25
CA HIS A 81 2.55 19.05 27.57
C HIS A 81 3.97 19.51 27.93
N ILE A 82 4.93 19.44 26.98
CA ILE A 82 6.29 19.95 27.19
C ILE A 82 6.28 21.44 27.46
N ILE A 83 5.52 22.23 26.69
CA ILE A 83 5.45 23.68 26.88
C ILE A 83 4.95 23.99 28.29
N LEU A 84 3.87 23.35 28.73
CA LEU A 84 3.30 23.56 30.07
C LEU A 84 4.25 23.13 31.20
N LEU A 85 4.95 21.99 31.05
CA LEU A 85 5.94 21.55 32.04
C LEU A 85 7.19 22.42 32.07
N SER A 86 7.63 22.92 30.91
CA SER A 86 8.83 23.74 30.81
C SER A 86 8.74 25.02 31.64
N HIS A 87 7.53 25.57 31.80
CA HIS A 87 7.25 26.71 32.68
C HIS A 87 7.44 26.38 34.17
N ARG A 88 7.32 25.12 34.58
CA ARG A 88 7.42 24.70 36.00
C ARG A 88 8.78 24.13 36.36
N SER A 89 9.33 23.24 35.54
CA SER A 89 10.53 22.44 35.87
C SER A 89 11.73 22.73 34.96
N GLY A 90 11.58 23.64 33.99
CA GLY A 90 12.58 23.93 32.96
C GLY A 90 12.49 22.96 31.77
N PHE A 91 12.85 23.46 30.58
CA PHE A 91 12.69 22.75 29.31
C PHE A 91 13.43 21.41 29.25
N LEU A 92 14.68 21.34 29.73
CA LEU A 92 15.48 20.11 29.66
C LEU A 92 14.89 18.98 30.51
N ASN A 93 14.29 19.30 31.65
CA ASN A 93 13.63 18.31 32.49
C ASN A 93 12.31 17.85 31.87
N ALA A 94 11.51 18.78 31.34
CA ALA A 94 10.29 18.47 30.60
C ALA A 94 10.54 17.57 29.37
N LEU A 95 11.66 17.74 28.68
CA LEU A 95 12.07 16.88 27.56
C LEU A 95 12.45 15.47 28.01
N LYS A 96 13.22 15.33 29.11
CA LYS A 96 13.68 14.02 29.60
C LYS A 96 12.53 13.10 29.99
N ASP A 97 11.47 13.68 30.57
CA ASP A 97 10.31 12.92 31.05
C ASP A 97 9.22 12.73 29.96
N SER A 98 9.44 13.26 28.75
CA SER A 98 8.43 13.27 27.68
C SER A 98 8.74 12.24 26.58
N PRO A 99 7.71 11.56 26.04
CA PRO A 99 7.86 10.66 24.89
C PRO A 99 8.04 11.39 23.54
N VAL A 100 8.28 12.71 23.53
CA VAL A 100 8.26 13.55 22.31
C VAL A 100 9.18 13.06 21.19
N VAL A 101 10.35 12.50 21.54
CA VAL A 101 11.30 11.99 20.55
C VAL A 101 10.71 10.79 19.81
N VAL A 102 10.08 9.87 20.55
CA VAL A 102 9.39 8.71 19.97
C VAL A 102 8.21 9.18 19.11
N CYS A 103 7.44 10.15 19.59
CA CYS A 103 6.32 10.72 18.84
C CYS A 103 6.78 11.39 17.54
N PHE A 104 7.91 12.12 17.55
CA PHE A 104 8.47 12.76 16.37
C PHE A 104 8.81 11.75 15.26
N PHE A 105 9.57 10.70 15.60
CA PHE A 105 9.91 9.66 14.62
C PHE A 105 8.69 8.86 14.17
N SER A 106 7.74 8.59 15.08
CA SER A 106 6.51 7.88 14.75
C SER A 106 5.64 8.66 13.77
N VAL A 107 5.43 9.96 14.01
CA VAL A 107 4.68 10.83 13.10
C VAL A 107 5.32 10.82 11.72
N TRP A 108 6.64 11.02 11.63
CA TRP A 108 7.26 11.14 10.33
C TRP A 108 7.23 9.81 9.56
N SER A 109 7.44 8.68 10.26
CA SER A 109 7.34 7.36 9.66
C SER A 109 5.93 7.07 9.11
N ILE A 110 4.89 7.28 9.91
CA ILE A 110 3.51 6.95 9.54
C ILE A 110 2.94 7.91 8.50
N VAL A 111 3.17 9.22 8.64
CA VAL A 111 2.73 10.22 7.66
C VAL A 111 3.44 10.01 6.33
N GLY A 112 4.75 9.71 6.35
CA GLY A 112 5.51 9.38 5.15
C GLY A 112 4.96 8.15 4.43
N LEU A 113 4.65 7.08 5.17
CA LEU A 113 4.02 5.87 4.62
C LEU A 113 2.66 6.17 3.97
N SER A 114 1.82 6.96 4.63
CA SER A 114 0.51 7.37 4.09
C SER A 114 0.65 8.24 2.83
N GLY A 115 1.64 9.14 2.81
CA GLY A 115 1.98 9.92 1.62
C GLY A 115 2.40 9.03 0.45
N PHE A 116 3.27 8.06 0.70
CA PHE A 116 3.70 7.09 -0.30
C PHE A 116 2.54 6.26 -0.86
N HIS A 117 1.66 5.72 -0.01
CA HIS A 117 0.49 4.98 -0.50
C HIS A 117 -0.53 5.88 -1.20
N THR A 118 -0.60 7.17 -0.85
CA THR A 118 -1.42 8.15 -1.58
C THR A 118 -0.87 8.36 -3.00
N TYR A 119 0.45 8.47 -3.17
CA TYR A 119 1.09 8.48 -4.47
C TYR A 119 0.76 7.22 -5.29
N LEU A 120 0.90 6.04 -4.69
CA LEU A 120 0.61 4.77 -5.36
C LEU A 120 -0.85 4.67 -5.83
N ILE A 121 -1.80 5.07 -4.98
CA ILE A 121 -3.22 5.13 -5.35
C ILE A 121 -3.43 6.11 -6.51
N SER A 122 -2.88 7.32 -6.41
CA SER A 122 -3.01 8.36 -7.43
C SER A 122 -2.51 7.91 -8.82
N SER A 123 -1.55 6.97 -8.83
CA SER A 123 -0.93 6.42 -10.04
C SER A 123 -1.44 5.02 -10.41
N ASN A 124 -2.45 4.48 -9.70
CA ASN A 124 -2.92 3.10 -9.79
C ASN A 124 -1.80 2.04 -9.85
N GLN A 125 -0.85 2.17 -8.94
CA GLN A 125 0.31 1.31 -8.83
C GLN A 125 0.32 0.61 -7.47
N THR A 126 0.90 -0.58 -7.39
CA THR A 126 1.19 -1.26 -6.12
C THR A 126 2.64 -0.99 -5.70
N THR A 127 2.95 -1.10 -4.42
CA THR A 127 4.33 -1.02 -3.90
C THR A 127 5.24 -2.02 -4.62
N ASN A 128 4.76 -3.26 -4.83
CA ASN A 128 5.51 -4.27 -5.57
C ASN A 128 5.80 -3.88 -7.03
N GLU A 129 4.89 -3.18 -7.72
CA GLU A 129 5.13 -2.68 -9.08
C GLU A 129 6.12 -1.51 -9.09
N ASP A 130 6.03 -0.62 -8.10
CA ASP A 130 6.93 0.52 -7.93
C ASP A 130 8.37 0.10 -7.70
N ILE A 131 8.59 -0.78 -6.73
CA ILE A 131 9.93 -1.29 -6.39
C ILE A 131 10.56 -2.03 -7.58
N LYS A 132 9.77 -2.76 -8.36
CA LYS A 132 10.25 -3.43 -9.58
C LYS A 132 10.47 -2.47 -10.74
N GLY A 133 10.03 -1.23 -10.62
CA GLY A 133 10.00 -0.25 -11.70
C GLY A 133 9.22 -0.76 -12.91
N SER A 134 8.11 -1.50 -12.69
CA SER A 134 7.34 -2.16 -13.75
C SER A 134 6.95 -1.19 -14.88
N TRP A 135 6.62 0.04 -14.51
CA TRP A 135 6.14 1.08 -15.43
C TRP A 135 7.16 2.21 -15.60
N SER A 136 8.44 1.95 -15.32
CA SER A 136 9.49 2.95 -15.49
C SER A 136 9.69 3.26 -16.98
N SER A 137 9.77 4.55 -17.32
CA SER A 137 10.13 5.04 -18.66
C SER A 137 11.50 4.51 -19.13
N LYS A 138 12.40 4.14 -18.21
CA LYS A 138 13.70 3.53 -18.54
C LYS A 138 13.58 2.18 -19.26
N ARG A 139 12.42 1.51 -19.16
CA ARG A 139 12.16 0.22 -19.84
C ARG A 139 11.71 0.38 -21.30
N GLY A 140 11.48 1.61 -21.76
CA GLY A 140 11.05 1.91 -23.14
C GLY A 140 10.03 3.04 -23.17
N LYS A 141 10.01 3.80 -24.26
CA LYS A 141 9.04 4.91 -24.45
C LYS A 141 7.59 4.43 -24.45
N ASP A 142 7.35 3.20 -24.92
CA ASP A 142 6.02 2.58 -24.97
C ASP A 142 5.64 1.83 -23.68
N ASN A 143 6.50 1.88 -22.65
CA ASN A 143 6.22 1.25 -21.36
C ASN A 143 5.46 2.22 -20.44
N TYR A 144 4.13 2.19 -20.50
CA TYR A 144 3.24 2.96 -19.63
C TYR A 144 2.54 2.05 -18.61
N ASN A 145 1.87 2.65 -17.62
CA ASN A 145 1.02 1.91 -16.69
C ASN A 145 -0.38 1.71 -17.32
N PRO A 146 -0.75 0.47 -17.72
CA PRO A 146 -1.99 0.23 -18.44
C PRO A 146 -3.21 0.23 -17.49
N TYR A 147 -2.98 0.25 -16.18
CA TYR A 147 -4.04 0.24 -15.17
C TYR A 147 -4.44 1.64 -14.71
N SER A 148 -3.67 2.68 -15.06
CA SER A 148 -4.03 4.05 -14.71
C SER A 148 -5.26 4.49 -15.52
N HIS A 149 -6.19 5.19 -14.87
CA HIS A 149 -7.32 5.83 -15.53
C HIS A 149 -6.97 7.22 -16.10
N GLY A 150 -5.68 7.59 -16.10
CA GLY A 150 -5.18 8.87 -16.61
C GLY A 150 -5.49 10.08 -15.73
N ASN A 151 -6.30 9.94 -14.68
CA ASN A 151 -6.66 11.01 -13.77
C ASN A 151 -6.53 10.54 -12.30
N ILE A 152 -5.94 11.40 -11.46
CA ILE A 152 -5.66 11.09 -10.05
C ILE A 152 -6.96 10.83 -9.28
N PHE A 153 -8.00 11.66 -9.48
CA PHE A 153 -9.28 11.51 -8.78
C PHE A 153 -9.99 10.22 -9.19
N THR A 154 -9.97 9.86 -10.46
CA THR A 154 -10.59 8.61 -10.92
C THR A 154 -9.84 7.39 -10.39
N ASN A 155 -8.50 7.44 -10.33
CA ASN A 155 -7.68 6.40 -9.70
C ASN A 155 -7.99 6.25 -8.20
N CYS A 156 -8.06 7.37 -7.47
CA CYS A 156 -8.44 7.37 -6.04
C CYS A 156 -9.86 6.84 -5.83
N CYS A 157 -10.83 7.30 -6.62
CA CYS A 157 -12.22 6.84 -6.54
C CYS A 157 -12.35 5.35 -6.84
N ALA A 158 -11.66 4.85 -7.88
CA ALA A 158 -11.64 3.42 -8.21
C ALA A 158 -11.05 2.57 -7.07
N ALA A 159 -10.04 3.07 -6.36
CA ALA A 159 -9.40 2.35 -5.26
C ALA A 159 -10.20 2.41 -3.95
N LEU A 160 -10.86 3.54 -3.65
CA LEU A 160 -11.46 3.81 -2.34
C LEU A 160 -12.99 3.68 -2.34
N CYS A 161 -13.65 4.10 -3.42
CA CYS A 161 -15.10 4.14 -3.51
C CYS A 161 -15.69 3.00 -4.36
N GLY A 162 -14.83 2.21 -5.01
CA GLY A 162 -15.26 1.06 -5.80
C GLY A 162 -15.95 -0.04 -4.97
N PRO A 163 -16.75 -0.90 -5.63
CA PRO A 163 -17.34 -2.07 -4.98
C PRO A 163 -16.26 -3.02 -4.47
N LEU A 164 -16.55 -3.73 -3.38
CA LEU A 164 -15.65 -4.76 -2.87
C LEU A 164 -15.51 -5.88 -3.91
N PRO A 165 -14.27 -6.27 -4.29
CA PRO A 165 -14.07 -7.40 -5.18
C PRO A 165 -14.62 -8.68 -4.54
N PRO A 166 -15.23 -9.57 -5.34
CA PRO A 166 -15.79 -10.84 -4.85
C PRO A 166 -14.68 -11.73 -4.26
N ARG A 167 -15.10 -12.70 -3.44
CA ARG A 167 -14.22 -13.81 -3.08
C ARG A 167 -14.13 -14.73 -4.29
N TYR A 168 -12.94 -15.20 -4.62
CA TYR A 168 -12.82 -16.34 -5.52
C TYR A 168 -13.08 -17.59 -4.69
N ASP A 169 -14.26 -18.18 -4.86
CA ASP A 169 -14.49 -19.53 -4.37
C ASP A 169 -13.81 -20.51 -5.33
N ALA A 170 -13.05 -21.44 -4.79
CA ALA A 170 -12.35 -22.47 -5.56
C ALA A 170 -13.30 -23.40 -6.36
N SER A 171 -14.62 -23.25 -6.19
CA SER A 171 -15.66 -23.98 -6.91
C SER A 171 -16.10 -23.33 -8.22
N VAL A 172 -15.71 -22.07 -8.49
CA VAL A 172 -16.05 -21.40 -9.75
C VAL A 172 -14.79 -21.34 -10.60
N ASN A 173 -14.63 -22.38 -11.44
CA ASN A 173 -13.72 -22.37 -12.58
C ASN A 173 -14.02 -21.14 -13.44
N VAL A 174 -13.30 -20.04 -13.21
CA VAL A 174 -13.29 -18.93 -14.15
C VAL A 174 -12.41 -19.39 -15.32
N HIS A 175 -13.03 -20.14 -16.23
CA HIS A 175 -12.58 -20.22 -17.61
C HIS A 175 -12.61 -18.79 -18.18
N VAL A 176 -11.44 -18.14 -18.15
CA VAL A 176 -11.07 -17.09 -19.11
C VAL A 176 -10.08 -17.67 -20.10
#